data_AF-M0MUR7-F1
#
_entry.id   AF-M0MUR7-F1
#
_cell.length_a   1.000
_cell.length_b   1.000
_cell.length_c   1.000
_cell.angle_alpha   90.00
_cell.angle_beta   90.00
_cell.angle_gamma   90.00
#
_symmetry.space_group_name_H-M   'P 1'
#
loop_
_entity.id
_entity.type
_entity.pdbx_description
1 polymer ?
#
loop_
_entity_poly.entity_id
_entity_poly.type
_entity_poly.pdbx_seq_one_letter_code
_entity_poly.pdbx_strand_id
1 'polypeptide(L)'
;MPSVPDERLAEGGWERAEDSTETVFQLSAVRVEGHTLVYEDANRRDAIETASDGGLDGPWRFFFATRLTFRPPLAAGVGPAMIRPTVVAEARRAFVDRLEDRGFRAIDRSRTERMWTESGDRARLTKYTARHAIATSDYDGEIAIEAWLAVWIHEGSFRIAGGAYPKQGFDALLAVLGVEYTFDPAADREELLELLRAVK
;
A
#
# COMPACT_ATOMS: atom_id res chain seq x y z
N MET A 1 -0.54 13.38 11.10
CA MET A 1 -1.23 12.24 10.45
C MET A 1 -1.63 12.64 9.04
N PRO A 2 -1.69 11.69 8.08
CA PRO A 2 -2.31 11.89 6.77
C PRO A 2 -3.84 11.99 6.90
N SER A 3 -4.51 12.63 5.95
CA SER A 3 -5.97 12.59 5.81
C SER A 3 -6.35 11.58 4.73
N VAL A 4 -7.30 10.69 5.04
CA VAL A 4 -7.78 9.61 4.17
C VAL A 4 -9.29 9.77 3.92
N PRO A 5 -9.86 9.15 2.87
CA PRO A 5 -11.30 9.25 2.59
C PRO A 5 -12.11 8.27 3.47
N ASP A 6 -12.34 8.63 4.74
CA ASP A 6 -12.98 7.74 5.72
C ASP A 6 -14.33 7.17 5.26
N GLU A 7 -15.18 7.99 4.63
CA GLU A 7 -16.48 7.55 4.10
C GLU A 7 -16.34 6.47 3.01
N ARG A 8 -15.42 6.67 2.05
CA ARG A 8 -15.17 5.68 0.97
C ARG A 8 -14.54 4.40 1.51
N LEU A 9 -13.66 4.52 2.50
CA LEU A 9 -13.06 3.36 3.16
C LEU A 9 -14.16 2.53 3.86
N ALA A 10 -15.06 3.19 4.60
CA ALA A 10 -16.18 2.51 5.25
C ALA A 10 -17.14 1.85 4.24
N GLU A 11 -17.50 2.56 3.17
CA GLU A 11 -18.36 2.02 2.09
C GLU A 11 -17.72 0.83 1.37
N GLY A 12 -16.39 0.84 1.20
CA GLY A 12 -15.62 -0.25 0.58
C GLY A 12 -15.28 -1.41 1.52
N GLY A 13 -15.73 -1.37 2.78
CA GLY A 13 -15.48 -2.42 3.78
C GLY A 13 -14.04 -2.45 4.30
N TRP A 14 -13.31 -1.34 4.19
CA TRP A 14 -11.96 -1.20 4.70
C TRP A 14 -11.97 -0.89 6.19
N GLU A 15 -11.14 -1.60 6.94
CA GLU A 15 -10.92 -1.35 8.36
C GLU A 15 -9.47 -0.99 8.62
N ARG A 16 -9.25 -0.09 9.60
CA ARG A 16 -7.90 0.32 9.98
C ARG A 16 -7.23 -0.79 10.80
N ALA A 17 -6.21 -1.41 10.21
CA ALA A 17 -5.39 -2.43 10.86
C ALA A 17 -4.23 -1.83 11.67
N GLU A 18 -3.68 -0.68 11.24
CA GLU A 18 -2.52 -0.08 11.88
C GLU A 18 -2.60 1.46 11.91
N ASP A 19 -2.10 2.04 13.01
CA ASP A 19 -1.82 3.46 13.17
C ASP A 19 -0.48 3.61 13.90
N SER A 20 0.57 3.95 13.16
CA SER A 20 1.94 3.93 13.67
C SER A 20 2.72 5.19 13.31
N THR A 21 3.75 5.46 14.12
CA THR A 21 4.72 6.53 13.86
C THR A 21 6.11 5.97 14.06
N GLU A 22 6.86 5.89 12.97
CA GLU A 22 8.19 5.28 12.95
C GLU A 22 9.19 6.10 12.14
N THR A 23 10.48 5.90 12.37
CA THR A 23 11.51 6.46 11.48
C THR A 23 11.57 5.62 10.21
N VAL A 24 11.08 6.16 9.11
CA VAL A 24 11.00 5.43 7.83
C VAL A 24 12.33 5.41 7.08
N PHE A 25 13.18 6.43 7.27
CA PHE A 25 14.56 6.47 6.80
C PHE A 25 15.30 7.65 7.44
N GLN A 26 16.63 7.68 7.26
CA GLN A 26 17.50 8.74 7.79
C GLN A 26 18.31 9.39 6.66
N LEU A 27 18.29 10.72 6.61
CA LEU A 27 19.06 11.56 5.70
C LEU A 27 20.18 12.25 6.47
N SER A 28 21.40 11.71 6.42
CA SER A 28 22.55 12.22 7.19
C SER A 28 22.20 12.35 8.70
N ALA A 29 22.00 13.57 9.19
CA ALA A 29 21.63 13.86 10.58
C ALA A 29 20.11 14.08 10.81
N VAL A 30 19.28 13.97 9.76
CA VAL A 30 17.83 14.19 9.82
C VAL A 30 17.11 12.84 9.79
N ARG A 31 16.34 12.55 10.83
CA ARG A 31 15.40 11.43 10.84
C ARG A 31 14.13 11.83 10.11
N VAL A 32 13.60 10.92 9.32
CA VAL A 32 12.32 11.10 8.65
C VAL A 32 11.31 10.19 9.33
N GLU A 33 10.40 10.80 10.07
CA GLU A 33 9.30 10.13 10.76
C GLU A 33 8.11 10.02 9.81
N GLY A 34 7.60 8.82 9.62
CA GLY A 34 6.35 8.56 8.92
C GLY A 34 5.23 8.27 9.91
N HIS A 35 4.15 9.04 9.85
CA HIS A 35 2.89 8.67 10.49
C HIS A 35 2.06 7.90 9.47
N THR A 36 1.87 6.60 9.68
CA THR A 36 1.28 5.67 8.72
C THR A 36 -0.04 5.13 9.24
N LEU A 37 -1.06 5.17 8.40
CA LEU A 37 -2.33 4.48 8.59
C LEU A 37 -2.39 3.34 7.57
N VAL A 38 -2.70 2.12 8.03
CA VAL A 38 -2.89 0.93 7.18
C VAL A 38 -4.34 0.47 7.30
N TYR A 39 -4.95 0.21 6.16
CA TYR A 39 -6.30 -0.29 6.00
C TYR A 39 -6.28 -1.61 5.24
N GLU A 40 -7.16 -2.51 5.63
CA GLU A 40 -7.30 -3.84 5.05
C GLU A 40 -8.78 -4.15 4.83
N ASP A 41 -9.07 -5.05 3.90
CA ASP A 41 -10.42 -5.57 3.70
C ASP A 41 -10.73 -6.64 4.75
N ALA A 42 -11.45 -6.23 5.79
CA ALA A 42 -11.74 -7.12 6.90
C ALA A 42 -12.66 -8.27 6.49
N ASN A 43 -13.70 -7.98 5.71
CA ASN A 43 -14.64 -8.99 5.24
C ASN A 43 -13.92 -10.10 4.44
N ARG A 44 -13.01 -9.71 3.54
CA ARG A 44 -12.23 -10.68 2.74
C ARG A 44 -11.25 -11.46 3.59
N ARG A 45 -10.58 -10.81 4.55
CA ARG A 45 -9.67 -11.47 5.50
C ARG A 45 -10.40 -12.52 6.32
N ASP A 46 -11.48 -12.11 6.98
CA ASP A 46 -12.24 -12.95 7.90
C ASP A 46 -12.88 -14.15 7.17
N ALA A 47 -13.36 -13.94 5.93
CA ALA A 47 -13.91 -15.02 5.10
C ALA A 47 -12.84 -16.09 4.78
N ILE A 48 -11.62 -15.68 4.43
CA ILE A 48 -10.54 -16.61 4.09
C ILE A 48 -9.95 -17.26 5.34
N GLU A 49 -9.77 -16.50 6.42
CA GLU A 49 -9.31 -17.04 7.70
C GLU A 49 -10.28 -18.11 8.19
N THR A 50 -11.59 -17.82 8.17
CA THR A 50 -12.64 -18.79 8.54
C THR A 50 -12.62 -20.01 7.63
N ALA A 51 -12.55 -19.83 6.32
CA ALA A 51 -12.59 -20.94 5.36
C ALA A 51 -11.31 -21.79 5.33
N SER A 52 -10.20 -21.26 5.86
CA SER A 52 -8.93 -21.97 5.99
C SER A 52 -8.68 -22.52 7.39
N ASP A 53 -9.67 -22.46 8.29
CA ASP A 53 -9.53 -22.81 9.72
C ASP A 53 -8.33 -22.11 10.39
N GLY A 54 -8.09 -20.84 10.01
CA GLY A 54 -6.96 -20.03 10.48
C GLY A 54 -5.60 -20.39 9.85
N GLY A 55 -5.58 -21.31 8.87
CA GLY A 55 -4.36 -21.71 8.16
C GLY A 55 -3.80 -20.64 7.23
N LEU A 56 -4.61 -19.65 6.85
CA LEU A 56 -4.20 -18.49 6.07
C LEU A 56 -4.61 -17.20 6.78
N ASP A 57 -3.60 -16.52 7.31
CA ASP A 57 -3.72 -15.21 7.92
C ASP A 57 -2.83 -14.23 7.14
N GLY A 58 -3.47 -13.25 6.50
CA GLY A 58 -2.75 -12.21 5.79
C GLY A 58 -3.65 -11.15 5.16
N PRO A 59 -3.13 -9.93 4.95
CA PRO A 59 -3.85 -8.93 4.20
C PRO A 59 -3.92 -9.33 2.72
N TRP A 60 -5.09 -9.75 2.26
CA TRP A 60 -5.34 -10.11 0.86
C TRP A 60 -5.37 -8.88 -0.05
N ARG A 61 -5.83 -7.75 0.48
CA ARG A 61 -5.64 -6.42 -0.11
C ARG A 61 -5.43 -5.40 0.99
N PHE A 62 -4.58 -4.42 0.74
CA PHE A 62 -4.30 -3.35 1.70
C PHE A 62 -4.14 -2.00 1.00
N PHE A 63 -4.45 -0.94 1.74
CA PHE A 63 -4.19 0.45 1.41
C PHE A 63 -3.46 1.10 2.59
N PHE A 64 -2.53 2.01 2.31
CA PHE A 64 -1.91 2.80 3.36
C PHE A 64 -1.71 4.25 2.91
N ALA A 65 -1.72 5.14 3.90
CA ALA A 65 -1.36 6.54 3.73
C ALA A 65 -0.33 6.92 4.78
N THR A 66 0.63 7.76 4.41
CA THR A 66 1.72 8.18 5.28
C THR A 66 2.00 9.66 5.10
N ARG A 67 2.09 10.39 6.22
CA ARG A 67 2.59 11.76 6.25
C ARG A 67 3.99 11.78 6.82
N LEU A 68 4.95 12.31 6.07
CA LEU A 68 6.33 12.43 6.54
C LEU A 68 6.56 13.74 7.30
N THR A 69 7.42 13.64 8.30
CA THR A 69 7.93 14.74 9.10
C THR A 69 9.43 14.62 9.27
N PHE A 70 10.15 15.73 9.24
CA PHE A 70 11.62 15.76 9.39
C PHE A 70 12.01 16.18 10.81
N ARG A 71 12.98 15.47 11.39
CA ARG A 71 13.53 15.71 12.74
C ARG A 71 15.06 15.72 12.72
N PRO A 72 15.72 16.87 12.95
CA PRO A 72 15.13 18.21 13.06
C PRO A 72 14.42 18.65 11.75
N PRO A 73 13.63 19.73 11.78
CA PRO A 73 13.09 20.32 10.55
C PRO A 73 14.20 20.61 9.54
N LEU A 74 13.85 20.59 8.26
CA LEU A 74 14.80 20.94 7.20
C LEU A 74 15.33 22.37 7.42
N ALA A 75 16.60 22.58 7.07
CA ALA A 75 17.25 23.87 7.21
C ALA A 75 16.50 24.97 6.43
N ALA A 76 16.57 26.21 6.91
CA ALA A 76 15.99 27.35 6.20
C ALA A 76 16.51 27.43 4.76
N GLY A 77 15.61 27.67 3.80
CA GLY A 77 15.93 27.62 2.37
C GLY A 77 15.89 26.21 1.76
N VAL A 78 15.84 25.14 2.56
CA VAL A 78 15.68 23.76 2.08
C VAL A 78 14.20 23.38 2.00
N GLY A 79 13.60 23.62 0.84
CA GLY A 79 12.23 23.21 0.56
C GLY A 79 12.08 21.69 0.30
N PRO A 80 10.94 21.07 0.63
CA PRO A 80 10.67 19.65 0.38
C PRO A 80 10.93 19.23 -1.07
N ALA A 81 10.61 20.10 -2.04
CA ALA A 81 10.82 19.82 -3.46
C ALA A 81 12.29 19.47 -3.82
N MET A 82 13.27 20.03 -3.10
CA MET A 82 14.69 19.80 -3.38
C MET A 82 15.15 18.39 -2.99
N ILE A 83 14.56 17.81 -1.94
CA ILE A 83 14.89 16.45 -1.49
C ILE A 83 13.93 15.39 -2.03
N ARG A 84 12.95 15.79 -2.85
CA ARG A 84 11.95 14.88 -3.44
C ARG A 84 12.55 13.67 -4.16
N PRO A 85 13.63 13.78 -4.95
CA PRO A 85 14.23 12.59 -5.57
C PRO A 85 14.66 11.55 -4.55
N THR A 86 15.29 11.98 -3.45
CA THR A 86 15.73 11.11 -2.35
C THR A 86 14.54 10.48 -1.64
N VAL A 87 13.53 11.27 -1.26
CA VAL A 87 12.31 10.74 -0.61
C VAL A 87 11.60 9.72 -1.49
N VAL A 88 11.52 9.95 -2.81
CA VAL A 88 10.95 8.99 -3.75
C VAL A 88 11.77 7.70 -3.79
N ALA A 89 13.10 7.79 -3.78
CA ALA A 89 13.96 6.60 -3.78
C ALA A 89 13.78 5.78 -2.49
N GLU A 90 13.84 6.43 -1.33
CA GLU A 90 13.67 5.76 -0.03
C GLU A 90 12.26 5.18 0.14
N ALA A 91 11.21 5.91 -0.25
CA ALA A 91 9.84 5.40 -0.19
C ALA A 91 9.65 4.13 -1.04
N ARG A 92 10.31 4.06 -2.20
CA ARG A 92 10.27 2.88 -3.06
C ARG A 92 11.01 1.70 -2.46
N ARG A 93 12.19 1.95 -1.89
CA ARG A 93 12.99 0.94 -1.21
C ARG A 93 12.21 0.36 -0.03
N ALA A 94 11.75 1.20 0.89
CA ALA A 94 10.95 0.78 2.04
C ALA A 94 9.65 0.05 1.64
N PHE A 95 9.06 0.39 0.49
CA PHE A 95 7.90 -0.34 -0.03
C PHE A 95 8.26 -1.74 -0.53
N VAL A 96 9.37 -1.90 -1.26
CA VAL A 96 9.87 -3.21 -1.71
C VAL A 96 10.27 -4.06 -0.51
N ASP A 97 11.05 -3.51 0.42
CA ASP A 97 11.48 -4.21 1.64
C ASP A 97 10.25 -4.75 2.40
N ARG A 98 9.18 -3.95 2.56
CA ARG A 98 7.93 -4.38 3.20
C ARG A 98 7.16 -5.46 2.45
N LEU A 99 7.28 -5.54 1.13
CA LEU A 99 6.71 -6.64 0.35
C LEU A 99 7.56 -7.92 0.56
N GLU A 100 8.88 -7.81 0.57
CA GLU A 100 9.77 -8.96 0.81
C GLU A 100 9.58 -9.56 2.20
N ASP A 101 9.46 -8.71 3.22
CA ASP A 101 9.20 -9.10 4.63
C ASP A 101 7.86 -9.83 4.78
N ARG A 102 6.86 -9.49 3.96
CA ARG A 102 5.57 -10.18 3.89
C ARG A 102 5.59 -11.45 3.03
N GLY A 103 6.77 -11.92 2.62
CA GLY A 103 6.92 -13.15 1.85
C GLY A 103 6.72 -13.00 0.35
N PHE A 104 6.46 -11.79 -0.17
CA PHE A 104 6.37 -11.58 -1.61
C PHE A 104 7.75 -11.76 -2.28
N ARG A 105 7.74 -12.32 -3.49
CA ARG A 105 8.91 -12.63 -4.30
C ARG A 105 8.72 -12.14 -5.74
N ALA A 106 9.80 -12.20 -6.52
CA ALA A 106 9.81 -11.78 -7.93
C ALA A 106 9.23 -10.36 -8.13
N ILE A 107 9.61 -9.44 -7.25
CA ILE A 107 9.11 -8.06 -7.25
C ILE A 107 9.70 -7.33 -8.45
N ASP A 108 8.85 -7.00 -9.42
CA ASP A 108 9.22 -6.20 -10.58
C ASP A 108 8.63 -4.80 -10.49
N ARG A 109 9.45 -3.82 -10.86
CA ARG A 109 9.05 -2.41 -10.92
C ARG A 109 8.74 -2.04 -12.36
N SER A 110 7.48 -1.72 -12.60
CA SER A 110 7.01 -1.20 -13.87
C SER A 110 7.26 0.30 -14.05
N ARG A 111 6.78 0.85 -15.17
CA ARG A 111 6.91 2.27 -15.50
C ARG A 111 6.30 3.16 -14.40
N THR A 112 6.93 4.31 -14.23
CA THR A 112 6.42 5.37 -13.36
C THR A 112 5.55 6.31 -14.17
N GLU A 113 4.38 6.62 -13.65
CA GLU A 113 3.41 7.52 -14.25
C GLU A 113 3.15 8.73 -13.35
N ARG A 114 2.32 9.64 -13.84
CA ARG A 114 1.89 10.82 -13.09
C ARG A 114 0.41 10.68 -12.82
N MET A 115 0.02 11.06 -11.61
CA MET A 115 -1.36 11.09 -11.15
C MET A 115 -1.63 12.44 -10.50
N TRP A 116 -2.83 12.97 -10.69
CA TRP A 116 -3.32 14.11 -9.93
C TRP A 116 -4.15 13.60 -8.75
N THR A 117 -3.91 14.15 -7.56
CA THR A 117 -4.79 13.92 -6.41
C THR A 117 -6.06 14.76 -6.55
N GLU A 118 -7.10 14.43 -5.78
CA GLU A 118 -8.32 15.23 -5.70
C GLU A 118 -8.05 16.63 -5.11
N SER A 119 -6.98 16.77 -4.31
CA SER A 119 -6.48 18.06 -3.82
C SER A 119 -5.71 18.88 -4.87
N GLY A 120 -5.50 18.34 -6.07
CA GLY A 120 -4.77 19.03 -7.15
C GLY A 120 -3.25 18.88 -7.09
N ASP A 121 -2.72 18.02 -6.22
CA ASP A 121 -1.28 17.76 -6.11
C ASP A 121 -0.82 16.76 -7.16
N ARG A 122 0.44 16.90 -7.60
CA ARG A 122 1.03 16.02 -8.60
C ARG A 122 1.80 14.88 -7.96
N ALA A 123 1.23 13.69 -8.00
CA ALA A 123 1.84 12.46 -7.51
C ALA A 123 2.70 11.76 -8.56
N ARG A 124 3.82 11.21 -8.09
CA ARG A 124 4.62 10.24 -8.84
C ARG A 124 4.14 8.84 -8.47
N LEU A 125 3.44 8.20 -9.40
CA LEU A 125 2.82 6.90 -9.21
C LEU A 125 3.74 5.81 -9.79
N THR A 126 4.05 4.79 -9.01
CA THR A 126 4.93 3.68 -9.39
C THR A 126 4.18 2.38 -9.21
N LYS A 127 4.14 1.57 -10.27
CA LYS A 127 3.55 0.24 -10.25
C LYS A 127 4.60 -0.82 -9.92
N TYR A 128 4.19 -1.80 -9.14
CA TYR A 128 4.93 -3.02 -8.85
C TYR A 128 4.06 -4.24 -9.13
N THR A 129 4.70 -5.35 -9.43
CA THR A 129 4.09 -6.68 -9.47
C THR A 129 4.94 -7.61 -8.65
N ALA A 130 4.32 -8.54 -7.93
CA ALA A 130 5.03 -9.54 -7.16
C ALA A 130 4.21 -10.83 -7.10
N ARG A 131 4.79 -11.86 -6.48
CA ARG A 131 4.18 -13.17 -6.31
C ARG A 131 4.24 -13.61 -4.86
N HIS A 132 3.21 -14.29 -4.40
CA HIS A 132 3.15 -14.89 -3.07
C HIS A 132 2.82 -16.37 -3.21
N ALA A 133 3.74 -17.22 -2.75
CA ALA A 133 3.51 -18.66 -2.71
C ALA A 133 2.59 -18.98 -1.53
N ILE A 134 1.58 -19.79 -1.76
CA ILE A 134 0.67 -20.28 -0.73
C ILE A 134 0.68 -21.79 -0.78
N ALA A 135 1.09 -22.38 0.34
CA ALA A 135 1.13 -23.82 0.53
C ALA A 135 0.39 -24.15 1.84
N THR A 136 -0.76 -24.81 1.69
CA THR A 136 -1.58 -25.39 2.75
C THR A 136 -1.78 -26.88 2.48
N SER A 137 -2.52 -27.59 3.33
CA SER A 137 -2.94 -28.98 3.09
C SER A 137 -3.73 -29.15 1.79
N ASP A 138 -4.53 -28.14 1.45
CA ASP A 138 -5.56 -28.23 0.41
C ASP A 138 -5.22 -27.39 -0.83
N TYR A 139 -4.21 -26.51 -0.75
CA TYR A 139 -3.78 -25.65 -1.84
C TYR A 139 -2.25 -25.51 -1.90
N ASP A 140 -1.67 -25.75 -3.07
CA ASP A 140 -0.28 -25.41 -3.39
C ASP A 140 -0.27 -24.60 -4.68
N GLY A 141 0.00 -23.31 -4.57
CA GLY A 141 -0.07 -22.40 -5.71
C GLY A 141 0.54 -21.05 -5.43
N GLU A 142 0.44 -20.17 -6.42
CA GLU A 142 1.03 -18.85 -6.38
C GLU A 142 -0.02 -17.79 -6.72
N ILE A 143 0.02 -16.68 -5.97
CA ILE A 143 -0.83 -15.52 -6.20
C ILE A 143 0.03 -14.39 -6.73
N ALA A 144 -0.28 -13.93 -7.94
CA ALA A 144 0.32 -12.71 -8.47
C ALA A 144 -0.43 -11.50 -7.91
N ILE A 145 0.30 -10.51 -7.42
CA ILE A 145 -0.26 -9.24 -6.95
C ILE A 145 0.14 -8.07 -7.87
N GLU A 146 -0.68 -7.04 -7.84
CA GLU A 146 -0.33 -5.72 -8.35
C GLU A 146 -0.36 -4.70 -7.22
N ALA A 147 0.65 -3.84 -7.20
CA ALA A 147 0.84 -2.87 -6.14
C ALA A 147 1.17 -1.50 -6.72
N TRP A 148 0.73 -0.46 -6.02
CA TRP A 148 0.88 0.93 -6.45
C TRP A 148 1.45 1.77 -5.30
N LEU A 149 2.38 2.66 -5.63
CA LEU A 149 3.00 3.59 -4.69
C LEU A 149 3.01 5.01 -5.29
N ALA A 150 2.32 5.93 -4.63
CA ALA A 150 2.24 7.34 -4.96
C ALA A 150 3.04 8.18 -3.96
N VAL A 151 3.84 9.13 -4.47
CA VAL A 151 4.58 10.10 -3.65
C VAL A 151 4.37 11.52 -4.17
N TRP A 152 3.93 12.42 -3.29
CA TRP A 152 3.71 13.84 -3.59
C TRP A 152 4.02 14.74 -2.38
N ILE A 153 3.86 16.04 -2.58
CA ILE A 153 3.96 17.05 -1.52
C ILE A 153 2.59 17.68 -1.43
N HIS A 154 2.03 17.74 -0.22
CA HIS A 154 0.79 18.43 0.11
C HIS A 154 1.08 19.38 1.27
N GLU A 155 0.73 20.67 1.10
CA GLU A 155 0.94 21.72 2.11
C GLU A 155 2.36 21.72 2.72
N GLY A 156 3.37 21.60 1.84
CA GLY A 156 4.78 21.65 2.25
C GLY A 156 5.29 20.42 3.02
N SER A 157 4.52 19.32 3.08
CA SER A 157 4.96 18.05 3.67
C SER A 157 4.78 16.91 2.67
N PHE A 158 5.65 15.89 2.73
CA PHE A 158 5.49 14.74 1.85
C PHE A 158 4.29 13.88 2.27
N ARG A 159 3.64 13.33 1.25
CA ARG A 159 2.68 12.25 1.37
C ARG A 159 3.17 11.06 0.56
N ILE A 160 2.99 9.90 1.16
CA ILE A 160 3.18 8.61 0.51
C ILE A 160 1.86 7.86 0.71
N ALA A 161 1.30 7.31 -0.35
CA ALA A 161 0.20 6.37 -0.24
C ALA A 161 0.45 5.21 -1.18
N GLY A 162 -0.05 4.04 -0.83
CA GLY A 162 0.09 2.86 -1.66
C GLY A 162 -0.85 1.76 -1.24
N GLY A 163 -0.73 0.63 -1.91
CA GLY A 163 -1.52 -0.55 -1.62
C GLY A 163 -1.21 -1.67 -2.58
N ALA A 164 -1.75 -2.85 -2.29
CA ALA A 164 -1.66 -4.01 -3.16
C ALA A 164 -2.97 -4.79 -3.14
N TYR A 165 -3.22 -5.49 -4.24
CA TYR A 165 -4.36 -6.40 -4.40
C TYR A 165 -3.96 -7.61 -5.25
N PRO A 166 -4.68 -8.73 -5.15
CA PRO A 166 -4.42 -9.91 -5.96
C PRO A 166 -4.83 -9.66 -7.41
N LYS A 167 -4.04 -10.17 -8.34
CA LYS A 167 -4.24 -10.00 -9.78
C LYS A 167 -4.54 -11.31 -10.50
N GLN A 168 -3.89 -12.41 -10.10
CA GLN A 168 -4.08 -13.74 -10.68
C GLN A 168 -3.88 -14.82 -9.61
N GLY A 169 -4.57 -15.96 -9.75
CA GLY A 169 -4.44 -17.12 -8.87
C GLY A 169 -5.26 -17.06 -7.58
N PHE A 170 -5.84 -15.90 -7.27
CA PHE A 170 -6.68 -15.72 -6.08
C PHE A 170 -8.05 -16.37 -6.23
N ASP A 171 -8.62 -16.38 -7.43
CA ASP A 171 -9.84 -17.12 -7.78
C ASP A 171 -9.70 -18.62 -7.54
N ALA A 172 -8.56 -19.20 -7.90
CA ALA A 172 -8.28 -20.61 -7.65
C ALA A 172 -8.21 -20.93 -6.14
N LEU A 173 -7.56 -20.06 -5.36
CA LEU A 173 -7.53 -20.18 -3.89
C LEU A 173 -8.95 -20.11 -3.31
N LEU A 174 -9.73 -19.09 -3.68
CA LEU A 174 -11.09 -18.91 -3.20
C LEU A 174 -11.98 -20.11 -3.53
N ALA A 175 -11.85 -20.68 -4.73
CA ALA A 175 -12.58 -21.87 -5.15
C ALA A 175 -12.25 -23.10 -4.30
N VAL A 176 -10.96 -23.31 -3.96
CA VAL A 176 -10.54 -24.41 -3.09
C VAL A 176 -11.07 -24.24 -1.66
N LEU A 177 -11.07 -23.01 -1.15
CA LEU A 177 -11.61 -22.69 0.17
C LEU A 177 -13.14 -22.65 0.21
N GLY A 178 -13.83 -22.74 -0.93
CA GLY A 178 -15.28 -22.61 -1.01
C GLY A 178 -15.79 -21.21 -0.62
N VAL A 179 -14.97 -20.18 -0.76
CA VAL A 179 -15.34 -18.79 -0.45
C VAL A 179 -16.04 -18.18 -1.66
N GLU A 180 -17.33 -17.89 -1.53
CA GLU A 180 -18.09 -17.15 -2.54
C GLU A 180 -17.74 -15.66 -2.52
N TYR A 181 -16.65 -15.30 -3.21
CA TYR A 181 -16.20 -13.93 -3.37
C TYR A 181 -15.98 -13.60 -4.85
N THR A 182 -16.54 -12.47 -5.31
CA THR A 182 -16.31 -12.00 -6.68
C THR A 182 -14.91 -11.41 -6.79
N PHE A 183 -14.00 -12.17 -7.37
CA PHE A 183 -12.66 -11.69 -7.68
C PHE A 183 -12.66 -10.81 -8.94
N ASP A 184 -12.53 -9.50 -8.77
CA ASP A 184 -12.39 -8.54 -9.85
C ASP A 184 -11.14 -7.65 -9.66
N PRO A 185 -10.00 -8.02 -10.24
CA PRO A 185 -8.77 -7.23 -10.19
C PRO A 185 -8.89 -5.84 -10.79
N ALA A 186 -9.82 -5.62 -11.73
CA ALA A 186 -10.01 -4.31 -12.35
C ALA A 186 -10.74 -3.37 -11.39
N ALA A 187 -11.77 -3.88 -10.68
CA ALA A 187 -12.44 -3.14 -9.61
C ALA A 187 -11.49 -2.84 -8.45
N ASP A 188 -10.74 -3.84 -7.95
CA ASP A 188 -9.74 -3.65 -6.88
C ASP A 188 -8.69 -2.58 -7.27
N ARG A 189 -8.28 -2.56 -8.55
CA ARG A 189 -7.38 -1.54 -9.08
C ARG A 189 -8.02 -0.15 -9.05
N GLU A 190 -9.24 -0.02 -9.57
CA GLU A 190 -9.93 1.26 -9.67
C GLU A 190 -10.15 1.86 -8.29
N GLU A 191 -10.69 1.07 -7.36
CA GLU A 191 -10.90 1.45 -5.97
C GLU A 191 -9.59 1.89 -5.31
N LEU A 192 -8.50 1.11 -5.44
CA LEU A 192 -7.21 1.51 -4.88
C LEU A 192 -6.74 2.86 -5.45
N LEU A 193 -6.82 3.06 -6.77
CA LEU A 193 -6.39 4.31 -7.38
C LEU A 193 -7.25 5.51 -6.94
N GLU A 194 -8.53 5.32 -6.68
CA GLU A 194 -9.41 6.34 -6.12
C GLU A 194 -9.01 6.69 -4.67
N LEU A 195 -8.78 5.68 -3.82
CA LEU A 195 -8.29 5.88 -2.46
C LEU A 195 -6.97 6.67 -2.45
N LEU A 196 -6.01 6.30 -3.32
CA LEU A 196 -4.73 7.01 -3.45
C LEU A 196 -4.90 8.47 -3.85
N ARG A 197 -5.86 8.80 -4.73
CA ARG A 197 -6.10 10.19 -5.17
C ARG A 197 -6.73 11.03 -4.09
N ALA A 198 -7.48 10.43 -3.17
CA ALA A 198 -8.22 11.13 -2.14
C ALA A 198 -7.37 11.53 -0.91
N VAL A 199 -6.18 10.94 -0.75
CA VAL A 199 -5.29 11.22 0.37
C VAL A 199 -4.79 12.67 0.33
N LYS A 200 -4.75 13.31 1.50
CA LYS A 200 -4.24 14.68 1.72
C LYS A 200 -3.15 14.74 2.78
#